data_AF-A0A2R8CEM1-F1
#
_entry.id   AF-A0A2R8CEM1-F1
#
_cell.length_a   1.000
_cell.length_b   1.000
_cell.length_c   1.000
_cell.angle_alpha   90.00
_cell.angle_beta   90.00
_cell.angle_gamma   90.00
#
_symmetry.space_group_name_H-M   'P 1'
#
loop_
_entity.id
_entity.type
_entity.pdbx_description
1 polymer ?
#
loop_
_entity_poly.entity_id
_entity_poly.type
_entity_poly.pdbx_seq_one_letter_code
_entity_poly.pdbx_strand_id
1 'polypeptide(L)'
;MVTRNVVLTDTQDQLVQALVASGRYQNVSEAMRAGLRLMEQEEAQLADIRNGLIEGLRQADTGDLADGSGADAVRRAFARARTTS
;
A
#
# COMPACT_ATOMS: atom_id res chain seq x y z
N MET A 1 4.14 24.47 -4.27
CA MET A 1 4.77 23.20 -4.70
C MET A 1 6.28 23.38 -4.63
N VAL A 2 7.03 22.41 -4.11
CA VAL A 2 8.50 22.49 -4.04
C VAL A 2 9.09 21.80 -5.27
N THR A 3 10.11 22.40 -5.89
CA THR A 3 10.84 21.81 -7.02
C THR A 3 12.14 21.17 -6.54
N ARG A 4 12.45 19.98 -7.05
CA ARG A 4 13.70 19.24 -6.76
C ARG A 4 14.23 18.68 -8.07
N ASN A 5 15.54 18.78 -8.26
CA ASN A 5 16.23 18.14 -9.39
C ASN A 5 16.46 16.67 -9.05
N VAL A 6 16.19 15.79 -10.00
CA VAL A 6 16.38 14.34 -9.90
C VAL A 6 17.15 13.87 -11.12
N VAL A 7 18.10 12.97 -10.90
CA VAL A 7 18.85 12.31 -11.98
C VAL A 7 18.11 11.03 -12.32
N LEU A 8 17.79 10.86 -13.60
CA LEU A 8 17.16 9.66 -14.13
C LEU A 8 18.18 8.87 -14.94
N THR A 9 18.03 7.55 -14.92
CA THR A 9 18.67 6.68 -15.91
C THR A 9 17.99 6.85 -17.27
N ASP A 10 18.69 6.51 -18.36
CA ASP A 10 18.16 6.61 -19.72
C ASP A 10 16.83 5.85 -19.87
N THR A 11 16.72 4.67 -19.27
CA THR A 11 15.50 3.85 -19.29
C THR A 11 14.33 4.52 -18.55
N GLN A 12 14.59 5.18 -17.42
CA GLN A 12 13.56 5.90 -16.69
C GLN A 12 13.08 7.13 -17.47
N ASP A 13 13.99 7.88 -18.08
CA ASP A 13 13.64 9.03 -18.93
C ASP A 13 12.78 8.61 -20.11
N GLN A 14 13.16 7.55 -20.83
CA GLN A 14 12.34 6.99 -21.91
C GLN A 14 10.94 6.59 -21.44
N LEU A 15 10.83 5.99 -20.26
CA LEU A 15 9.53 5.62 -19.67
C LEU A 15 8.67 6.85 -19.39
N VAL A 16 9.18 7.88 -18.70
CA VAL A 16 8.37 9.09 -18.41
C VAL A 16 8.03 9.86 -19.68
N GLN A 17 8.92 9.90 -20.68
CA GLN A 17 8.61 10.49 -21.97
C GLN A 17 7.48 9.74 -22.68
N ALA A 18 7.50 8.40 -22.71
CA ALA A 18 6.44 7.60 -23.30
C ALA A 18 5.08 7.82 -22.60
N LEU A 19 5.08 7.92 -21.27
CA LEU A 19 3.87 8.18 -20.47
C LEU A 19 3.27 9.56 -20.72
N VAL A 20 4.10 10.57 -20.97
CA VAL A 20 3.64 11.92 -21.34
C VAL A 20 3.17 11.95 -22.80
N ALA A 21 3.93 11.33 -23.71
CA ALA A 21 3.58 11.25 -25.13
C ALA A 21 2.26 10.49 -25.37
N SER A 22 1.94 9.51 -24.51
CA SER A 22 0.66 8.80 -24.57
C SER A 22 -0.53 9.66 -24.10
N GLY A 23 -0.29 10.86 -23.58
CA GLY A 23 -1.31 11.74 -23.02
C GLY A 23 -1.83 11.31 -21.64
N ARG A 24 -1.24 10.29 -21.01
CA ARG A 24 -1.67 9.82 -19.67
C ARG A 24 -1.35 10.84 -18.58
N TYR A 25 -0.28 11.61 -18.75
CA TYR A 25 0.13 12.68 -17.88
C TYR A 25 0.52 13.92 -18.70
N GLN A 26 0.27 15.12 -18.20
CA GLN A 26 0.60 16.35 -18.92
C GLN A 26 2.11 16.64 -18.94
N ASN A 27 2.86 16.16 -17.95
CA ASN A 27 4.29 16.41 -17.84
C ASN A 27 4.98 15.36 -16.95
N VAL A 28 6.31 15.32 -17.03
CA VAL A 28 7.15 14.40 -16.26
C VAL A 28 6.93 14.56 -14.76
N SER A 29 6.77 15.78 -14.25
CA SER A 29 6.60 16.00 -12.81
C SER A 29 5.30 15.39 -12.28
N GLU A 30 4.24 15.38 -13.09
CA GLU A 30 2.98 14.71 -12.76
C GLU A 30 3.13 13.19 -12.76
N ALA A 31 3.76 12.63 -13.79
CA ALA A 31 4.05 11.19 -13.88
C ALA A 31 4.90 10.72 -12.68
N MET A 32 5.95 11.47 -12.33
CA MET A 32 6.79 11.18 -11.17
C MET A 32 6.00 11.22 -9.86
N ARG A 33 5.14 12.22 -9.65
CA ARG A 33 4.27 12.27 -8.46
C ARG A 33 3.28 11.10 -8.43
N ALA A 34 2.76 10.66 -9.57
CA ALA A 34 1.90 9.48 -9.64
C ALA A 34 2.66 8.21 -9.26
N GLY A 35 3.91 8.06 -9.71
CA GLY A 35 4.79 6.97 -9.30
C GLY A 35 5.09 6.99 -7.80
N LEU A 36 5.38 8.16 -7.23
CA LEU A 36 5.60 8.30 -5.78
C LEU A 36 4.35 7.93 -4.96
N ARG A 37 3.16 8.35 -5.40
CA ARG A 37 1.91 7.95 -4.73
C ARG A 37 1.69 6.44 -4.73
N LEU A 38 2.07 5.75 -5.83
CA LEU A 38 1.98 4.30 -5.89
C LEU A 38 2.96 3.65 -4.89
N MET A 39 4.20 4.13 -4.86
CA MET A 39 5.21 3.67 -3.90
C MET A 39 4.76 3.88 -2.45
N GLU A 40 4.24 5.06 -2.12
CA GLU A 40 3.69 5.35 -0.79
C GLU A 40 2.54 4.39 -0.40
N GLN A 41 1.67 4.05 -1.35
CA GLN A 41 0.57 3.11 -1.12
C GLN A 41 1.07 1.68 -0.88
N GLU A 42 2.06 1.23 -1.66
CA GLU A 42 2.66 -0.09 -1.50
C GLU A 42 3.39 -0.21 -0.15
N GLU A 43 4.17 0.80 0.23
CA GLU A 43 4.85 0.83 1.53
C GLU A 43 3.85 0.83 2.70
N ALA A 44 2.77 1.60 2.59
CA ALA A 44 1.72 1.62 3.61
C ALA A 44 1.04 0.25 3.77
N GLN A 45 0.69 -0.42 2.66
CA GLN A 45 0.08 -1.76 2.70
C GLN A 45 1.01 -2.79 3.35
N LEU A 46 2.30 -2.76 3.02
CA LEU A 46 3.28 -3.66 3.62
C LEU A 46 3.46 -3.38 5.12
N ALA A 47 3.47 -2.11 5.51
CA ALA A 47 3.54 -1.71 6.92
C ALA A 47 2.32 -2.21 7.70
N ASP A 48 1.11 -2.08 7.14
CA ASP A 48 -0.13 -2.55 7.77
C ASP A 48 -0.13 -4.06 7.98
N ILE A 49 0.27 -4.83 6.96
CA ILE A 49 0.39 -6.29 7.07
C ILE A 49 1.41 -6.67 8.15
N ARG A 50 2.57 -6.01 8.16
CA ARG A 50 3.62 -6.26 9.14
C ARG A 50 3.12 -5.95 10.56
N ASN A 51 2.43 -4.83 10.74
CA ASN A 51 1.88 -4.43 12.03
C ASN A 51 0.82 -5.43 12.52
N GLY A 52 -0.07 -5.88 11.63
CA GLY A 52 -1.05 -6.91 11.95
C GLY A 52 -0.41 -8.24 12.36
N LEU A 53 0.68 -8.65 11.70
CA LEU A 53 1.42 -9.85 12.07
C LEU A 53 2.09 -9.73 13.45
N ILE A 54 2.76 -8.61 13.72
CA ILE A 54 3.42 -8.35 15.01
C ILE A 54 2.38 -8.38 16.13
N GLU A 55 1.24 -7.73 15.94
CA GLU A 55 0.17 -7.71 16.92
C GLU A 55 -0.43 -9.12 17.14
N GLY A 56 -0.65 -9.88 16.08
CA GLY A 56 -1.13 -11.26 16.20
C GLY A 56 -0.16 -12.19 16.92
N LEU A 57 1.15 -12.04 16.70
CA LEU A 57 2.18 -12.78 17.43
C LEU A 57 2.19 -12.41 18.91
N ARG A 58 2.12 -11.10 19.22
CA ARG A 58 2.04 -10.61 20.59
C ARG A 58 0.81 -11.17 21.32
N GLN A 59 -0.35 -11.17 20.66
CA GLN A 59 -1.59 -11.75 21.19
C GLN A 59 -1.40 -13.24 21.51
N ALA A 60 -0.83 -14.01 20.58
CA ALA A 60 -0.55 -15.43 20.77
C ALA A 60 0.41 -15.69 21.95
N ASP A 61 1.49 -14.92 22.08
CA ASP A 61 2.45 -15.05 23.18
C ASP A 61 1.80 -14.76 24.55
N THR A 62 0.87 -13.81 24.59
CA THR A 62 0.13 -13.46 25.81
C THR A 62 -1.10 -14.32 26.08
N GLY A 63 -1.43 -15.26 25.18
CA GLY A 63 -2.62 -16.10 25.27
C GLY A 63 -3.94 -15.38 24.96
N ASP A 64 -3.90 -14.17 24.39
CA ASP A 64 -5.05 -13.38 23.97
C ASP A 64 -5.59 -13.88 22.62
N LEU A 65 -6.09 -15.12 22.63
CA LEU A 65 -6.57 -15.82 21.43
C LEU A 65 -8.08 -15.63 21.27
N ALA A 66 -8.52 -15.60 20.01
CA ALA A 66 -9.95 -15.53 19.71
C ALA A 66 -10.70 -16.80 20.14
N ASP A 67 -11.93 -16.64 20.65
CA ASP A 67 -12.75 -17.76 21.10
C ASP A 67 -13.15 -18.74 19.99
N GLY A 68 -13.11 -20.03 20.32
CA GLY A 68 -13.58 -21.11 19.44
C GLY A 68 -12.59 -21.47 18.35
N SER A 69 -13.08 -22.03 17.24
CA SER A 69 -12.21 -22.42 16.13
C SER A 69 -11.78 -21.21 15.29
N GLY A 70 -10.65 -21.32 14.58
CA GLY A 70 -10.21 -20.29 13.63
C GLY A 70 -11.27 -19.98 12.56
N ALA A 71 -12.03 -20.99 12.11
CA ALA A 71 -13.12 -20.79 11.15
C ALA A 71 -14.27 -19.96 11.73
N ASP A 72 -14.58 -20.12 13.03
CA ASP A 72 -15.58 -19.29 13.72
C ASP A 72 -15.08 -17.85 13.88
N ALA A 73 -13.80 -17.68 14.26
CA ALA A 73 -13.18 -16.36 14.39
C ALA A 73 -13.24 -15.57 13.07
N VAL A 74 -12.85 -16.20 11.96
CA VAL A 74 -12.90 -15.61 10.61
C VAL A 74 -14.34 -15.26 10.21
N ARG A 75 -15.31 -16.17 10.43
CA ARG A 75 -16.74 -15.88 10.16
C ARG A 75 -17.24 -14.67 10.94
N ARG A 76 -16.88 -14.53 12.22
CA ARG A 76 -17.26 -13.36 13.04
C ARG A 76 -16.63 -12.08 12.53
N ALA A 77 -15.37 -12.10 12.12
CA ALA A 77 -14.69 -10.92 11.57
C ALA A 77 -15.38 -10.39 10.30
N PHE A 78 -15.67 -11.27 9.33
CA PHE A 78 -16.39 -10.89 8.11
C PHE A 78 -17.84 -10.46 8.37
N ALA A 79 -18.51 -11.04 9.37
CA ALA A 79 -19.85 -10.59 9.76
C ALA A 79 -19.83 -9.14 10.27
N ARG A 80 -18.86 -8.78 11.12
CA ARG A 80 -18.70 -7.41 11.66
C ARG A 80 -18.37 -6.39 10.57
N ALA A 81 -17.46 -6.72 9.66
CA ALA A 81 -17.08 -5.82 8.56
C ALA A 81 -18.28 -5.45 7.66
N ARG A 82 -19.22 -6.38 7.45
CA ARG A 82 -20.44 -6.13 6.65
C ARG A 82 -21.50 -5.29 7.34
N THR A 83 -21.48 -5.19 8.68
CA THR A 83 -22.45 -4.39 9.45
C THR A 83 -22.00 -2.94 9.67
N THR A 84 -20.72 -2.65 9.42
CA THR A 84 -20.11 -1.33 9.62
C THR A 84 -20.04 -0.50 8.32
N SER A 85 -20.40 -1.09 7.18
CA SER A 85 -20.50 -0.42 5.89
C SER A 85 -21.94 -0.06 5.54
#